data_AF-A0A8B7WFZ4-F1
#
_entry.id   AF-A0A8B7WFZ4-F1
#
_cell.length_a   1.000
_cell.length_b   1.000
_cell.length_c   1.000
_cell.angle_alpha   90.00
_cell.angle_beta   90.00
_cell.angle_gamma   90.00
#
_symmetry.space_group_name_H-M   'P 1'
#
loop_
_entity.id
_entity.type
_entity.pdbx_description
1 polymer ?
#
loop_
_entity_poly.entity_id
_entity_poly.type
_entity_poly.pdbx_seq_one_letter_code
_entity_poly.pdbx_strand_id
1 'polypeptide(L)'
;MGNSQSLSRPKFRSQFLPKEQAEIDGLFDALSSDRHNSETSPRSFSLQALKSHVGEALPPEMVTRLYNGMWRVNLTGRAQGPSQGVSREQFTVSMSHLLKGNSEEKSLVILKMISATEGPVKARQVQKFTEDLVSAVVHVLTHRQELRGWTRKKTAGPPARVQVLAAQLLSEMRLQDGQRFRGPQCLDHDCDQAMIEDWVFRVPHVTTFLSVVIHRGFLVLCSSLDLATLVPACQVEQGREFESFLDVLSVIYLNSQLAREQRHCWRLLFSSQLHGQSFSQLCGRITHQGPCLAILEDHDGHVFGGFASCSWEVKPQFQGDNKCFLFSIAPCMAVYMHTGYNDHYMYLNHGQQTIPNGLMLISGKDTARPSPGAPRTTARSCLPRRTSGLTR
;
A
#
# COMPACT_ATOMS: atom_id res chain seq x y z
N MET A 1 10.64 -24.26 56.64
CA MET A 1 9.55 -24.27 55.65
C MET A 1 9.66 -22.97 54.85
N GLY A 2 10.37 -23.01 53.72
CA GLY A 2 10.56 -21.84 52.86
C GLY A 2 9.68 -21.98 51.63
N ASN A 3 8.65 -21.14 51.52
CA ASN A 3 7.76 -21.11 50.37
C ASN A 3 8.39 -20.21 49.30
N SER A 4 9.16 -20.81 48.39
CA SER A 4 9.64 -20.14 47.18
C SER A 4 8.49 -20.07 46.17
N GLN A 5 7.64 -19.06 46.31
CA GLN A 5 6.76 -18.62 45.23
C GLN A 5 7.64 -18.11 44.09
N SER A 6 7.92 -19.01 43.15
CA SER A 6 8.37 -18.63 41.82
C SER A 6 7.26 -17.80 41.18
N LEU A 7 7.52 -16.50 41.01
CA LEU A 7 6.69 -15.62 40.20
C LEU A 7 6.68 -16.20 38.77
N SER A 8 5.67 -17.02 38.47
CA SER A 8 5.40 -17.51 37.14
C SER A 8 5.05 -16.30 36.27
N ARG A 9 6.01 -15.85 35.45
CA ARG A 9 5.78 -14.85 34.40
C ARG A 9 4.59 -15.26 33.54
N PRO A 10 3.83 -14.32 32.97
CA PRO A 10 2.74 -14.65 32.05
C PRO A 10 3.32 -15.49 30.92
N LYS A 11 2.93 -16.77 30.85
CA LYS A 11 3.23 -17.59 29.67
C LYS A 11 2.54 -16.90 28.51
N PHE A 12 3.32 -16.44 27.53
CA PHE A 12 2.78 -15.91 26.28
C PHE A 12 1.73 -16.89 25.74
N ARG A 13 0.52 -16.39 25.48
CA ARG A 13 -0.54 -17.17 24.83
C ARG A 13 -0.65 -16.68 23.40
N SER A 14 -0.41 -17.59 22.47
CA SER A 14 -0.68 -17.38 21.05
C SER A 14 -2.12 -16.89 20.84
N GLN A 15 -2.29 -15.91 19.97
CA GLN A 15 -3.61 -15.38 19.58
C GLN A 15 -4.27 -16.21 18.46
N PHE A 16 -3.61 -17.27 17.98
CA PHE A 16 -4.11 -18.13 16.93
C PHE A 16 -5.18 -19.11 17.43
N LEU A 17 -6.19 -19.36 16.58
CA LEU A 17 -7.12 -20.47 16.79
C LEU A 17 -6.40 -21.82 16.66
N PRO A 18 -6.90 -22.93 17.23
CA PRO A 18 -6.21 -24.22 17.19
C PRO A 18 -5.82 -24.70 15.77
N LYS A 19 -6.67 -24.45 14.77
CA LYS A 19 -6.37 -24.77 13.36
C LYS A 19 -5.25 -23.90 12.80
N GLU A 20 -5.30 -22.60 13.09
CA GLU A 20 -4.27 -21.66 12.65
C GLU A 20 -2.92 -21.98 13.33
N GLN A 21 -2.94 -22.32 14.61
CA GLN A 21 -1.76 -22.73 15.35
C GLN A 21 -1.14 -24.00 14.76
N ALA A 22 -1.94 -24.98 14.33
CA ALA A 22 -1.44 -26.19 13.67
C ALA A 22 -0.73 -25.88 12.33
N GLU A 23 -1.23 -24.91 11.54
CA GLU A 23 -0.54 -24.46 10.33
C GLU A 23 0.79 -23.77 10.65
N ILE A 24 0.82 -22.91 11.67
CA ILE A 24 2.04 -22.24 12.14
C ILE A 24 3.06 -23.26 12.64
N ASP A 25 2.62 -24.24 13.44
CA ASP A 25 3.47 -25.32 13.95
C ASP A 25 4.01 -26.21 12.83
N GLY A 26 3.19 -26.53 11.83
CA GLY A 26 3.59 -27.28 10.64
C GLY A 26 4.66 -26.55 9.82
N LEU A 27 4.51 -25.23 9.64
CA LEU A 27 5.54 -24.41 8.99
C LEU A 27 6.87 -24.43 9.78
N PHE A 28 6.81 -24.30 11.10
CA PHE A 28 8.01 -24.37 11.94
C PHE A 28 8.71 -25.73 11.84
N ASP A 29 7.95 -26.83 11.88
CA ASP A 29 8.50 -28.18 11.77
C ASP A 29 9.13 -28.42 10.39
N ALA A 30 8.54 -27.87 9.31
CA ALA A 30 9.13 -27.91 7.97
C ALA A 30 10.46 -27.14 7.91
N LEU A 31 10.53 -25.95 8.51
CA LEU A 31 11.76 -25.12 8.57
C LEU A 31 12.87 -25.75 9.43
N SER A 32 12.49 -26.52 10.45
CA SER A 32 13.42 -27.12 11.41
C SER A 32 13.94 -28.50 10.99
N SER A 33 13.45 -29.04 9.87
CA SER A 33 13.72 -30.42 9.42
C SER A 33 15.10 -30.64 8.75
N ASP A 34 16.01 -29.68 8.85
CA ASP A 34 17.32 -29.77 8.21
C ASP A 34 18.26 -30.78 8.92
N ARG A 35 18.94 -31.60 8.11
CA ARG A 35 19.30 -33.01 8.36
C ARG A 35 20.44 -33.31 9.36
N HIS A 36 20.88 -32.35 10.18
CA HIS A 36 22.09 -32.52 11.00
C HIS A 36 21.91 -32.41 12.53
N ASN A 37 20.69 -32.29 13.05
CA ASN A 37 20.50 -32.19 14.50
C ASN A 37 20.29 -33.57 15.15
N SER A 38 21.25 -33.95 16.00
CA SER A 38 21.11 -35.01 17.01
C SER A 38 19.90 -34.77 17.90
N GLU A 39 19.28 -35.84 18.41
CA GLU A 39 18.03 -35.86 19.21
C GLU A 39 18.02 -34.97 20.48
N THR A 40 19.13 -34.31 20.82
CA THR A 40 19.33 -33.55 22.05
C THR A 40 19.33 -32.02 21.89
N SER A 41 19.24 -31.48 20.67
CA SER A 41 19.20 -30.02 20.43
C SER A 41 17.78 -29.47 20.49
N PRO A 42 17.52 -28.31 21.13
CA PRO A 42 16.22 -27.64 21.02
C PRO A 42 15.94 -27.30 19.55
N ARG A 43 14.79 -27.73 19.02
CA ARG A 43 14.39 -27.48 17.62
C ARG A 43 14.44 -25.98 17.34
N SER A 44 15.24 -25.61 16.34
CA SER A 44 15.38 -24.25 15.82
C SER A 44 15.71 -24.32 14.33
N PHE A 45 15.50 -23.22 13.61
CA PHE A 45 15.87 -23.12 12.19
C PHE A 45 16.81 -21.95 11.93
N SER A 46 17.68 -22.11 10.92
CA SER A 46 18.67 -21.10 10.51
C SER A 46 18.12 -20.18 9.42
N LEU A 47 18.82 -19.06 9.16
CA LEU A 47 18.51 -18.19 8.02
C LEU A 47 18.56 -18.95 6.69
N GLN A 48 19.48 -19.91 6.56
CA GLN A 48 19.64 -20.70 5.35
C GLN A 48 18.46 -21.64 5.12
N ALA A 49 17.93 -22.25 6.19
CA ALA A 49 16.72 -23.06 6.11
C ALA A 49 15.52 -22.21 5.66
N LEU A 50 15.38 -21.00 6.22
CA LEU A 50 14.32 -20.06 5.82
C LEU A 50 14.44 -19.63 4.34
N LYS A 51 15.65 -19.26 3.90
CA LYS A 51 15.92 -18.92 2.50
C LYS A 51 15.60 -20.08 1.56
N SER A 52 16.00 -21.30 1.93
CA SER A 52 15.77 -22.51 1.12
C SER A 52 14.28 -22.86 1.02
N HIS A 53 13.53 -22.68 2.11
CA HIS A 53 12.09 -22.94 2.13
C HIS A 53 11.30 -21.94 1.30
N VAL A 54 11.61 -20.64 1.40
CA VAL A 54 10.90 -19.59 0.68
C VAL A 54 11.31 -19.52 -0.80
N GLY A 55 12.57 -19.85 -1.11
CA GLY A 55 13.13 -19.74 -2.45
C GLY A 55 12.96 -18.35 -3.04
N GLU A 56 12.49 -18.28 -4.29
CA GLU A 56 12.28 -17.02 -5.02
C GLU A 56 10.96 -16.31 -4.67
N ALA A 57 10.18 -16.82 -3.72
CA ALA A 57 8.88 -16.22 -3.37
C ALA A 57 9.01 -14.89 -2.61
N LEU A 58 10.15 -14.64 -1.94
CA LEU A 58 10.44 -13.37 -1.27
C LEU A 58 11.82 -12.83 -1.65
N PRO A 59 11.99 -11.49 -1.70
CA PRO A 59 13.31 -10.89 -1.83
C PRO A 59 14.24 -11.27 -0.65
N PRO A 60 15.53 -11.53 -0.89
CA PRO A 60 16.49 -11.95 0.14
C PRO A 60 16.59 -10.97 1.34
N GLU A 61 16.47 -9.67 1.07
CA GLU A 61 16.48 -8.63 2.10
C GLU A 61 15.30 -8.78 3.06
N MET A 62 14.10 -9.03 2.53
CA MET A 62 12.89 -9.23 3.35
C MET A 62 12.96 -10.52 4.17
N VAL A 63 13.47 -11.61 3.58
CA VAL A 63 13.70 -12.87 4.31
C VAL A 63 14.64 -12.66 5.48
N THR A 64 15.75 -11.94 5.25
CA THR A 64 16.75 -11.63 6.28
C THR A 64 16.16 -10.75 7.39
N ARG A 65 15.34 -9.74 7.03
CA ARG A 65 14.63 -8.90 8.01
C ARG A 65 13.65 -9.70 8.85
N LEU A 66 12.80 -10.52 8.24
CA LEU A 66 11.84 -11.37 8.96
C LEU A 66 12.56 -12.32 9.91
N TYR A 67 13.62 -12.99 9.45
CA TYR A 67 14.45 -13.87 10.28
C TYR A 67 15.06 -13.12 11.47
N ASN A 68 15.69 -11.98 11.23
CA ASN A 68 16.28 -11.16 12.30
C ASN A 68 15.23 -10.64 13.27
N GLY A 69 14.06 -10.25 12.77
CA GLY A 69 12.90 -9.86 13.56
C GLY A 69 12.51 -10.98 14.52
N MET A 70 12.33 -12.20 14.00
CA MET A 70 11.97 -13.37 14.80
C MET A 70 13.05 -13.76 15.81
N TRP A 71 14.32 -13.80 15.41
CA TRP A 71 15.43 -14.14 16.29
C TRP A 71 15.50 -13.16 17.47
N ARG A 72 15.48 -11.86 17.20
CA ARG A 72 15.76 -10.84 18.22
C ARG A 72 14.60 -10.58 19.18
N VAL A 73 13.47 -11.29 19.06
CA VAL A 73 12.38 -11.18 20.04
C VAL A 73 12.84 -11.77 21.37
N ASN A 74 12.99 -10.89 22.36
CA ASN A 74 13.40 -11.24 23.72
C ASN A 74 12.24 -11.81 24.52
N LEU A 75 12.21 -13.13 24.69
CA LEU A 75 11.15 -13.82 25.45
C LEU A 75 11.38 -13.81 26.98
N THR A 76 12.63 -13.64 27.42
CA THR A 76 13.03 -13.90 28.82
C THR A 76 13.74 -12.74 29.51
N GLY A 77 13.95 -11.60 28.85
CA GLY A 77 14.59 -10.41 29.45
C GLY A 77 16.03 -10.63 29.95
N ARG A 78 16.67 -11.73 29.56
CA ARG A 78 18.12 -11.94 29.71
C ARG A 78 18.75 -11.76 28.33
N ALA A 79 19.91 -11.11 28.27
CA ALA A 79 20.74 -11.08 27.07
C ALA A 79 20.96 -12.53 26.63
N GLN A 80 20.30 -12.93 25.54
CA GLN A 80 20.47 -14.27 25.01
C GLN A 80 21.90 -14.38 24.47
N GLY A 81 22.60 -15.42 24.92
CA GLY A 81 23.83 -15.87 24.25
C GLY A 81 23.53 -16.28 22.80
N PRO A 82 24.55 -16.61 22.00
CA PRO A 82 24.40 -16.91 20.58
C PRO A 82 23.65 -18.23 20.38
N SER A 83 22.31 -18.22 20.49
CA SER A 83 21.47 -19.34 20.09
C SER A 83 21.56 -19.50 18.58
N GLN A 84 21.78 -20.73 18.09
CA GLN A 84 22.14 -21.06 16.72
C GLN A 84 21.04 -20.79 15.65
N GLY A 85 19.82 -20.42 16.06
CA GLY A 85 18.69 -20.20 15.16
C GLY A 85 17.45 -19.68 15.90
N VAL A 86 16.34 -19.55 15.17
CA VAL A 86 15.04 -19.10 15.71
C VAL A 86 14.36 -20.27 16.43
N SER A 87 14.02 -20.11 17.72
CA SER A 87 13.29 -21.13 18.50
C SER A 87 11.80 -21.19 18.14
N ARG A 88 11.12 -22.28 18.53
CA ARG A 88 9.67 -22.43 18.31
C ARG A 88 8.87 -21.33 18.98
N GLU A 89 9.25 -20.95 20.20
CA GLU A 89 8.60 -19.88 20.96
C GLU A 89 8.81 -18.53 20.28
N GLN A 90 10.04 -18.22 19.82
CA GLN A 90 10.34 -16.98 19.12
C GLN A 90 9.55 -16.86 17.82
N PHE A 91 9.50 -17.95 17.06
CA PHE A 91 8.71 -18.03 15.83
C PHE A 91 7.22 -17.80 16.11
N THR A 92 6.64 -18.54 17.06
CA THR A 92 5.20 -18.48 17.37
C THR A 92 4.80 -17.09 17.88
N VAL A 93 5.59 -16.50 18.77
CA VAL A 93 5.34 -15.15 19.31
C VAL A 93 5.40 -14.11 18.21
N SER A 94 6.44 -14.16 17.38
CA SER A 94 6.62 -13.20 16.28
C SER A 94 5.50 -13.30 15.25
N MET A 95 5.11 -14.51 14.85
CA MET A 95 4.01 -14.73 13.92
C MET A 95 2.68 -14.25 14.51
N SER A 96 2.42 -14.52 15.79
CA SER A 96 1.22 -14.04 16.47
C SER A 96 1.18 -12.52 16.54
N HIS A 97 2.28 -11.85 16.90
CA HIS A 97 2.36 -10.39 16.92
C HIS A 97 2.16 -9.78 15.52
N LEU A 98 2.88 -10.28 14.52
CA LEU A 98 2.82 -9.75 13.16
C LEU A 98 1.44 -9.96 12.51
N LEU A 99 0.82 -11.12 12.67
CA LEU A 99 -0.44 -11.46 11.99
C LEU A 99 -1.71 -11.13 12.78
N LYS A 100 -1.68 -11.20 14.11
CA LYS A 100 -2.88 -11.04 14.96
C LYS A 100 -2.77 -9.90 15.97
N GLY A 101 -1.54 -9.53 16.33
CA GLY A 101 -1.31 -8.55 17.39
C GLY A 101 -1.79 -7.12 17.10
N ASN A 102 -1.77 -6.29 18.13
CA ASN A 102 -2.09 -4.85 18.04
C ASN A 102 -0.88 -4.03 17.52
N SER A 103 -1.00 -2.69 17.49
CA SER A 103 0.08 -1.81 17.02
C SER A 103 1.35 -1.90 17.87
N GLU A 104 1.23 -2.06 19.19
CA GLU A 104 2.34 -2.20 20.14
C GLU A 104 3.10 -3.51 19.90
N GLU A 105 2.37 -4.63 19.81
CA GLU A 105 2.95 -5.96 19.56
C GLU A 105 3.66 -6.01 18.20
N LYS A 106 3.10 -5.35 17.18
CA LYS A 106 3.72 -5.25 15.85
C LYS A 106 4.95 -4.35 15.86
N SER A 107 4.90 -3.20 16.52
CA SER A 107 6.01 -2.25 16.56
C SER A 107 7.26 -2.86 17.16
N LEU A 108 7.10 -3.71 18.19
CA LEU A 108 8.18 -4.49 18.79
C LEU A 108 8.92 -5.35 17.75
N VAL A 109 8.19 -6.14 16.96
CA VAL A 109 8.82 -7.03 15.97
C VAL A 109 9.40 -6.21 14.81
N ILE A 110 8.70 -5.17 14.34
CA ILE A 110 9.17 -4.29 13.27
C ILE A 110 10.49 -3.61 13.66
N LEU A 111 10.63 -3.11 14.87
CA LEU A 111 11.90 -2.52 15.35
C LEU A 111 13.05 -3.53 15.29
N LYS A 112 12.80 -4.79 15.66
CA LYS A 112 13.79 -5.86 15.56
C LYS A 112 14.15 -6.24 14.11
N MET A 113 13.22 -6.05 13.18
CA MET A 113 13.48 -6.17 11.72
C MET A 113 14.29 -4.99 11.17
N ILE A 114 14.21 -3.81 11.79
CA ILE A 114 14.89 -2.58 11.35
C ILE A 114 16.33 -2.53 11.88
N SER A 115 16.52 -2.72 13.18
CA SER A 115 17.84 -2.56 13.84
C SER A 115 18.22 -3.77 14.70
N ALA A 116 19.53 -3.99 14.79
CA ALA A 116 20.14 -4.98 15.69
C ALA A 116 20.39 -4.42 17.10
N THR A 117 20.50 -3.10 17.21
CA THR A 117 20.78 -2.43 18.48
C THR A 117 19.50 -2.22 19.25
N GLU A 118 19.58 -2.37 20.57
CA GLU A 118 18.53 -1.87 21.46
C GLU A 118 18.54 -0.33 21.43
N GLY A 119 17.36 0.29 21.42
CA GLY A 119 17.19 1.74 21.38
C GLY A 119 16.45 2.28 20.15
N PRO A 120 16.37 3.61 20.00
CA PRO A 120 15.68 4.25 18.90
C PRO A 120 16.40 3.98 17.56
N VAL A 121 15.62 3.98 16.47
CA VAL A 121 16.12 3.76 15.11
C VAL A 121 16.04 5.06 14.32
N LYS A 122 16.98 5.27 13.39
CA LYS A 122 16.92 6.47 12.55
C LYS A 122 15.78 6.36 11.54
N ALA A 123 15.09 7.46 11.26
CA ALA A 123 13.99 7.46 10.30
C ALA A 123 14.39 7.01 8.88
N ARG A 124 15.64 7.25 8.45
CA ARG A 124 16.20 6.66 7.21
C ARG A 124 16.17 5.13 7.20
N GLN A 125 16.32 4.47 8.36
CA GLN A 125 16.24 3.01 8.48
C GLN A 125 14.78 2.54 8.38
N VAL A 126 13.84 3.31 8.95
CA VAL A 126 12.39 3.08 8.82
C VAL A 126 11.95 3.25 7.36
N GLN A 127 12.43 4.29 6.68
CA GLN A 127 12.20 4.49 5.25
C GLN A 127 12.69 3.29 4.45
N LYS A 128 13.94 2.85 4.68
CA LYS A 128 14.51 1.71 3.96
C LYS A 128 13.73 0.42 4.21
N PHE A 129 13.32 0.17 5.46
CA PHE A 129 12.42 -0.95 5.78
C PHE A 129 11.09 -0.86 5.01
N THR A 130 10.50 0.34 4.94
CA THR A 130 9.23 0.57 4.23
C THR A 130 9.39 0.33 2.73
N GLU A 131 10.49 0.78 2.13
CA GLU A 131 10.83 0.50 0.73
C GLU A 131 10.98 -0.99 0.47
N ASP A 132 11.72 -1.70 1.33
CA ASP A 132 11.90 -3.15 1.21
C ASP A 132 10.56 -3.90 1.37
N LEU A 133 9.69 -3.44 2.27
CA LEU A 133 8.34 -3.98 2.48
C LEU A 133 7.45 -3.78 1.26
N VAL A 134 7.38 -2.55 0.74
CA VAL A 134 6.59 -2.24 -0.45
C VAL A 134 7.11 -3.03 -1.66
N SER A 135 8.44 -3.14 -1.82
CA SER A 135 9.04 -3.95 -2.88
C SER A 135 8.72 -5.43 -2.73
N ALA A 136 8.73 -5.97 -1.51
CA ALA A 136 8.39 -7.36 -1.25
C ALA A 136 6.93 -7.67 -1.58
N VAL A 137 5.99 -6.74 -1.34
CA VAL A 137 4.59 -6.91 -1.76
C VAL A 137 4.47 -7.04 -3.28
N VAL A 138 5.11 -6.14 -4.04
CA VAL A 138 5.09 -6.22 -5.52
C VAL A 138 5.69 -7.54 -5.99
N HIS A 139 6.82 -7.94 -5.41
CA HIS A 139 7.50 -9.19 -5.73
C HIS A 139 6.61 -10.41 -5.50
N VAL A 140 6.03 -10.53 -4.31
CA VAL A 140 5.17 -11.65 -3.92
C VAL A 140 3.94 -11.75 -4.81
N LEU A 141 3.23 -10.63 -5.03
CA LEU A 141 2.04 -10.63 -5.88
C LEU A 141 2.37 -10.99 -7.33
N THR A 142 3.53 -10.54 -7.83
CA THR A 142 3.98 -10.90 -9.18
C THR A 142 4.36 -12.38 -9.27
N HIS A 143 5.17 -12.88 -8.32
CA HIS A 143 5.62 -14.27 -8.25
C HIS A 143 4.45 -15.25 -8.14
N ARG A 144 3.41 -14.89 -7.36
CA ARG A 144 2.19 -15.70 -7.17
C ARG A 144 1.14 -15.49 -8.25
N GLN A 145 1.40 -14.62 -9.24
CA GLN A 145 0.44 -14.26 -10.30
C GLN A 145 -0.88 -13.67 -9.76
N GLU A 146 -0.81 -12.96 -8.62
CA GLU A 146 -1.95 -12.36 -7.91
C GLU A 146 -2.13 -10.87 -8.24
N LEU A 147 -1.67 -10.43 -9.43
CA LEU A 147 -1.89 -9.06 -9.93
C LEU A 147 -3.33 -8.82 -10.41
N ARG A 148 -4.18 -9.86 -10.47
CA ARG A 148 -5.63 -9.80 -10.77
C ARG A 148 -5.98 -8.97 -12.02
N GLY A 149 -5.21 -9.13 -13.09
CA GLY A 149 -5.43 -8.43 -14.37
C GLY A 149 -4.76 -7.06 -14.49
N TRP A 150 -4.12 -6.57 -13.43
CA TRP A 150 -3.34 -5.33 -13.50
C TRP A 150 -1.99 -5.58 -14.14
N THR A 151 -1.88 -5.22 -15.42
CA THR A 151 -0.61 -5.13 -16.14
C THR A 151 -0.29 -3.65 -16.39
N ARG A 152 0.94 -3.24 -16.10
CA ARG A 152 1.38 -1.84 -16.29
C ARG A 152 2.09 -1.70 -17.62
N LYS A 153 1.81 -0.61 -18.33
CA LYS A 153 2.61 -0.17 -19.47
C LYS A 153 4.08 0.02 -19.06
N LYS A 154 5.01 -0.64 -19.76
CA LYS A 154 6.46 -0.47 -19.55
C LYS A 154 6.89 0.91 -20.07
N THR A 155 6.94 1.91 -19.20
CA THR A 155 7.54 3.22 -19.50
C THR A 155 8.92 3.36 -18.86
N ALA A 156 9.84 4.04 -19.55
CA ALA A 156 11.22 4.25 -19.10
C ALA A 156 11.34 5.50 -18.20
N GLY A 157 11.55 5.29 -16.88
CA GLY A 157 11.76 6.31 -15.82
C GLY A 157 10.50 7.14 -15.48
N PRO A 158 10.33 7.83 -14.32
CA PRO A 158 11.15 8.08 -13.10
C PRO A 158 10.54 7.39 -11.83
N PRO A 159 10.89 7.79 -10.57
CA PRO A 159 11.40 6.88 -9.53
C PRO A 159 10.55 5.63 -9.29
N ALA A 160 11.22 4.55 -8.87
CA ALA A 160 10.58 3.29 -8.49
C ALA A 160 9.35 3.60 -7.62
N ARG A 161 8.12 3.30 -8.11
CA ARG A 161 6.86 3.60 -7.40
C ARG A 161 6.83 3.09 -5.96
N VAL A 162 7.67 2.11 -5.66
CA VAL A 162 8.10 1.69 -4.33
C VAL A 162 8.50 2.86 -3.44
N GLN A 163 9.44 3.70 -3.86
CA GLN A 163 9.94 4.87 -3.11
C GLN A 163 8.84 5.91 -2.89
N VAL A 164 8.01 6.16 -3.90
CA VAL A 164 6.90 7.13 -3.81
C VAL A 164 5.88 6.69 -2.77
N LEU A 165 5.45 5.41 -2.83
CA LEU A 165 4.52 4.88 -1.85
C LEU A 165 5.18 4.80 -0.46
N ALA A 166 6.43 4.34 -0.35
CA ALA A 166 7.13 4.27 0.92
C ALA A 166 7.27 5.65 1.59
N ALA A 167 7.64 6.68 0.82
CA ALA A 167 7.70 8.06 1.30
C ALA A 167 6.32 8.56 1.74
N GLN A 168 5.25 8.22 1.01
CA GLN A 168 3.88 8.58 1.38
C GLN A 168 3.47 7.90 2.70
N LEU A 169 3.75 6.60 2.87
CA LEU A 169 3.47 5.87 4.12
C LEU A 169 4.28 6.43 5.30
N LEU A 170 5.53 6.83 5.06
CA LEU A 170 6.39 7.42 6.09
C LEU A 170 5.94 8.85 6.47
N SER A 171 5.39 9.62 5.53
CA SER A 171 4.94 11.00 5.78
C SER A 171 3.79 11.13 6.77
N GLU A 172 3.08 10.01 7.03
CA GLU A 172 2.02 9.92 8.02
C GLU A 172 2.55 9.69 9.45
N MET A 173 3.86 9.47 9.62
CA MET A 173 4.49 9.54 10.94
C MET A 173 4.34 10.95 11.52
N ARG A 174 4.19 11.02 12.84
CA ARG A 174 4.16 12.29 13.59
C ARG A 174 5.36 12.39 14.49
N LEU A 175 5.95 13.58 14.53
CA LEU A 175 6.94 13.93 15.55
C LEU A 175 6.22 14.11 16.90
N GLN A 176 6.99 14.11 18.00
CA GLN A 176 6.43 14.30 19.36
C GLN A 176 5.61 15.60 19.50
N ASP A 177 5.92 16.62 18.70
CA ASP A 177 5.18 17.89 18.64
C ASP A 177 3.89 17.84 17.78
N GLY A 178 3.49 16.65 17.31
CA GLY A 178 2.29 16.44 16.49
C GLY A 178 2.42 16.90 15.02
N GLN A 179 3.56 17.49 14.63
CA GLN A 179 3.82 17.88 13.25
C GLN A 179 4.01 16.66 12.34
N ARG A 180 3.55 16.78 11.08
CA ARG A 180 3.75 15.73 10.07
C ARG A 180 5.21 15.63 9.68
N PHE A 181 5.68 14.40 9.53
CA PHE A 181 7.03 14.09 9.12
C PHE A 181 7.26 14.47 7.64
N ARG A 182 7.85 15.64 7.38
CA ARG A 182 8.05 16.15 6.01
C ARG A 182 9.45 16.69 5.76
N GLY A 183 10.04 16.23 4.66
CA GLY A 183 11.29 16.77 4.11
C GLY A 183 12.52 15.91 4.43
N PRO A 184 13.65 16.16 3.75
CA PRO A 184 14.86 15.34 3.87
C PRO A 184 15.49 15.38 5.27
N GLN A 185 15.37 16.51 5.96
CA GLN A 185 15.96 16.75 7.29
C GLN A 185 15.36 15.84 8.37
N CYS A 186 14.14 15.35 8.18
CA CYS A 186 13.50 14.46 9.13
C CYS A 186 14.17 13.07 9.18
N LEU A 187 14.89 12.65 8.13
CA LEU A 187 15.47 11.30 8.03
C LEU A 187 16.55 10.97 9.07
N ASP A 188 17.09 11.99 9.74
CA ASP A 188 18.07 11.85 10.83
C ASP A 188 17.46 11.82 12.23
N HIS A 189 16.15 11.99 12.32
CA HIS A 189 15.42 11.89 13.57
C HIS A 189 15.43 10.46 14.13
N ASP A 190 15.46 10.38 15.46
CA ASP A 190 15.37 9.13 16.20
C ASP A 190 13.91 8.74 16.40
N CYS A 191 13.53 7.56 15.91
CA CYS A 191 12.22 6.96 16.06
C CYS A 191 12.28 5.93 17.18
N ASP A 192 11.62 6.23 18.30
CA ASP A 192 11.43 5.28 19.39
C ASP A 192 10.27 4.31 19.13
N GLN A 193 10.03 3.38 20.06
CA GLN A 193 8.95 2.41 19.94
C GLN A 193 7.57 3.05 19.88
N ALA A 194 7.32 4.11 20.65
CA ALA A 194 6.04 4.80 20.67
C ALA A 194 5.75 5.44 19.30
N MET A 195 6.77 6.01 18.65
CA MET A 195 6.63 6.58 17.31
C MET A 195 6.34 5.50 16.25
N ILE A 196 7.00 4.34 16.33
CA ILE A 196 6.72 3.21 15.41
C ILE A 196 5.33 2.62 15.67
N GLU A 197 4.91 2.52 16.92
CA GLU A 197 3.57 2.07 17.28
C GLU A 197 2.49 3.01 16.73
N ASP A 198 2.60 4.32 16.98
CA ASP A 198 1.67 5.32 16.46
C ASP A 198 1.63 5.30 14.94
N TRP A 199 2.78 5.14 14.28
CA TRP A 199 2.87 4.98 12.84
C TRP A 199 2.13 3.74 12.33
N VAL A 200 2.38 2.56 12.91
CA VAL A 200 1.73 1.31 12.52
C VAL A 200 0.22 1.38 12.76
N PHE A 201 -0.22 2.06 13.82
CA PHE A 201 -1.63 2.32 14.10
C PHE A 201 -2.29 3.23 13.06
N ARG A 202 -1.62 4.33 12.68
CA ARG A 202 -2.14 5.32 11.71
C ARG A 202 -2.08 4.86 10.27
N VAL A 203 -1.18 3.95 9.95
CA VAL A 203 -0.91 3.51 8.58
C VAL A 203 -1.20 2.00 8.43
N PRO A 204 -2.49 1.60 8.28
CA PRO A 204 -2.89 0.20 8.16
C PRO A 204 -2.22 -0.56 7.00
N HIS A 205 -1.74 0.16 5.97
CA HIS A 205 -1.00 -0.43 4.85
C HIS A 205 0.26 -1.16 5.29
N VAL A 206 0.98 -0.69 6.30
CA VAL A 206 2.20 -1.36 6.81
C VAL A 206 1.85 -2.76 7.31
N THR A 207 0.81 -2.86 8.15
CA THR A 207 0.29 -4.13 8.66
C THR A 207 -0.25 -5.02 7.55
N THR A 208 -0.98 -4.44 6.60
CA THR A 208 -1.54 -5.18 5.45
C THR A 208 -0.43 -5.75 4.57
N PHE A 209 0.64 -4.98 4.33
CA PHE A 209 1.78 -5.39 3.52
C PHE A 209 2.59 -6.48 4.20
N LEU A 210 2.81 -6.38 5.51
CA LEU A 210 3.41 -7.48 6.30
C LEU A 210 2.56 -8.74 6.20
N SER A 211 1.23 -8.61 6.29
CA SER A 211 0.31 -9.75 6.15
C SER A 211 0.41 -10.40 4.77
N VAL A 212 0.45 -9.61 3.69
CA VAL A 212 0.66 -10.13 2.31
C VAL A 212 1.99 -10.88 2.22
N VAL A 213 3.07 -10.26 2.66
CA VAL A 213 4.43 -10.83 2.61
C VAL A 213 4.48 -12.15 3.39
N ILE A 214 3.87 -12.21 4.58
CA ILE A 214 3.92 -13.41 5.41
C ILE A 214 3.00 -14.50 4.84
N HIS A 215 1.72 -14.20 4.58
CA HIS A 215 0.76 -15.20 4.12
C HIS A 215 1.14 -15.79 2.76
N ARG A 216 1.52 -14.94 1.80
CA ARG A 216 1.82 -15.38 0.42
C ARG A 216 3.30 -15.70 0.18
N GLY A 217 4.20 -15.15 0.99
CA GLY A 217 5.62 -15.52 1.00
C GLY A 217 5.85 -16.90 1.60
N PHE A 218 5.29 -17.17 2.80
CA PHE A 218 5.44 -18.45 3.49
C PHE A 218 4.35 -19.48 3.17
N LEU A 219 3.31 -19.12 2.42
CA LEU A 219 2.15 -19.98 2.15
C LEU A 219 1.47 -20.51 3.42
N VAL A 220 1.27 -19.62 4.40
CA VAL A 220 0.71 -19.97 5.70
C VAL A 220 -0.54 -19.14 6.00
N LEU A 221 -1.60 -19.75 6.55
CA LEU A 221 -2.86 -19.07 6.84
C LEU A 221 -3.43 -18.30 5.64
N CYS A 222 -3.27 -18.84 4.43
CA CYS A 222 -3.58 -18.11 3.18
C CYS A 222 -5.04 -17.68 3.06
N SER A 223 -5.97 -18.40 3.67
CA SER A 223 -7.40 -18.09 3.72
C SER A 223 -7.73 -16.88 4.60
N SER A 224 -6.81 -16.47 5.49
CA SER A 224 -7.03 -15.35 6.41
C SER A 224 -6.81 -13.98 5.76
N LEU A 225 -6.30 -13.94 4.52
CA LEU A 225 -6.06 -12.72 3.76
C LEU A 225 -6.97 -12.62 2.54
N ASP A 226 -7.93 -11.70 2.59
CA ASP A 226 -8.76 -11.35 1.43
C ASP A 226 -8.05 -10.32 0.53
N LEU A 227 -7.24 -10.82 -0.40
CA LEU A 227 -6.57 -9.99 -1.39
C LEU A 227 -7.53 -9.21 -2.28
N ALA A 228 -8.80 -9.61 -2.40
CA ALA A 228 -9.74 -8.89 -3.24
C ALA A 228 -10.07 -7.49 -2.72
N THR A 229 -9.90 -7.26 -1.42
CA THR A 229 -10.06 -5.94 -0.81
C THR A 229 -8.81 -5.06 -0.93
N LEU A 230 -7.66 -5.67 -1.24
CA LEU A 230 -6.38 -4.97 -1.40
C LEU A 230 -6.14 -4.63 -2.87
N VAL A 231 -6.21 -5.64 -3.74
CA VAL A 231 -6.06 -5.52 -5.18
C VAL A 231 -7.42 -5.85 -5.82
N PRO A 232 -8.16 -4.88 -6.38
CA PRO A 232 -9.41 -5.15 -7.10
C PRO A 232 -9.12 -5.99 -8.35
N ALA A 233 -10.07 -6.79 -8.81
CA ALA A 233 -9.96 -7.43 -10.12
C ALA A 233 -10.08 -6.36 -11.22
N CYS A 234 -9.18 -6.36 -12.20
CA CYS A 234 -9.29 -5.53 -13.40
C CYS A 234 -10.18 -6.24 -14.43
N GLN A 235 -11.35 -5.68 -14.72
CA GLN A 235 -12.26 -6.18 -15.75
C GLN A 235 -12.18 -5.30 -17.00
N VAL A 236 -11.81 -5.93 -18.11
CA VAL A 236 -11.75 -5.32 -19.44
C VAL A 236 -12.76 -6.05 -20.32
N GLU A 237 -13.34 -5.36 -21.31
CA GLU A 237 -14.21 -5.99 -22.32
C GLU A 237 -13.50 -7.21 -22.96
N GLN A 238 -14.25 -8.30 -23.15
CA GLN A 238 -13.71 -9.59 -23.60
C GLN A 238 -12.87 -9.45 -24.88
N GLY A 239 -11.69 -10.09 -24.88
CA GLY A 239 -10.80 -10.17 -26.04
C GLY A 239 -9.90 -8.96 -26.27
N ARG A 240 -9.89 -7.97 -25.37
CA ARG A 240 -8.97 -6.81 -25.45
C ARG A 240 -7.89 -6.89 -24.39
N GLU A 241 -6.64 -6.79 -24.82
CA GLU A 241 -5.53 -6.51 -23.90
C GLU A 241 -5.55 -5.01 -23.53
N PHE A 242 -5.33 -4.72 -22.25
CA PHE A 242 -5.28 -3.35 -21.73
C PHE A 242 -4.08 -3.19 -20.81
N GLU A 243 -3.17 -2.30 -21.19
CA GLU A 243 -2.10 -1.86 -20.32
C GLU A 243 -2.56 -0.63 -19.52
N SER A 244 -2.59 -0.78 -18.20
CA SER A 244 -2.98 0.28 -17.29
C SER A 244 -1.85 1.30 -17.08
N PHE A 245 -2.23 2.57 -16.91
CA PHE A 245 -1.34 3.61 -16.38
C PHE A 245 -0.98 3.36 -14.90
N LEU A 246 -1.87 2.69 -14.18
CA LEU A 246 -1.67 2.31 -12.79
C LEU A 246 -0.94 0.98 -12.71
N ASP A 247 0.12 0.94 -11.90
CA ASP A 247 0.68 -0.30 -11.39
C ASP A 247 -0.06 -0.79 -10.15
N VAL A 248 0.28 -2.00 -9.70
CA VAL A 248 -0.35 -2.63 -8.53
C VAL A 248 -0.26 -1.75 -7.27
N LEU A 249 0.83 -0.98 -7.08
CA LEU A 249 0.98 -0.09 -5.93
C LEU A 249 0.03 1.11 -6.02
N SER A 250 -0.09 1.71 -7.20
CA SER A 250 -1.01 2.81 -7.45
C SER A 250 -2.47 2.36 -7.27
N VAL A 251 -2.78 1.15 -7.73
CA VAL A 251 -4.10 0.52 -7.54
C VAL A 251 -4.37 0.29 -6.06
N ILE A 252 -3.46 -0.33 -5.31
CA ILE A 252 -3.59 -0.56 -3.87
C ILE A 252 -3.81 0.76 -3.13
N TYR A 253 -3.02 1.79 -3.46
CA TYR A 253 -3.13 3.11 -2.86
C TYR A 253 -4.53 3.71 -3.10
N LEU A 254 -4.99 3.77 -4.35
CA LEU A 254 -6.31 4.31 -4.68
C LEU A 254 -7.45 3.47 -4.09
N ASN A 255 -7.35 2.14 -4.15
CA ASN A 255 -8.35 1.23 -3.63
C ASN A 255 -8.59 1.43 -2.13
N SER A 256 -7.53 1.76 -1.38
CA SER A 256 -7.64 2.06 0.05
C SER A 256 -8.41 3.33 0.38
N GLN A 257 -8.58 4.24 -0.59
CA GLN A 257 -9.34 5.49 -0.45
C GLN A 257 -10.84 5.30 -0.74
N LEU A 258 -11.22 4.18 -1.36
CA LEU A 258 -12.60 3.89 -1.72
C LEU A 258 -13.39 3.26 -0.57
N ALA A 259 -14.72 3.34 -0.62
CA ALA A 259 -15.58 2.61 0.31
C ALA A 259 -15.46 1.10 0.10
N ARG A 260 -15.71 0.28 1.12
CA ARG A 260 -15.43 -1.18 1.08
C ARG A 260 -16.16 -1.87 -0.07
N GLU A 261 -17.36 -1.42 -0.39
CA GLU A 261 -18.22 -1.99 -1.43
C GLU A 261 -17.62 -1.78 -2.84
N GLN A 262 -16.72 -0.81 -3.01
CA GLN A 262 -16.10 -0.42 -4.27
C GLN A 262 -14.70 -1.04 -4.46
N ARG A 263 -14.23 -1.87 -3.52
CA ARG A 263 -12.83 -2.35 -3.50
C ARG A 263 -12.55 -3.65 -4.25
N HIS A 264 -13.59 -4.38 -4.64
CA HIS A 264 -13.42 -5.76 -5.09
C HIS A 264 -13.08 -5.91 -6.58
N CYS A 265 -13.62 -5.03 -7.42
CA CYS A 265 -13.57 -5.17 -8.87
C CYS A 265 -13.74 -3.83 -9.58
N TRP A 266 -12.83 -3.50 -10.49
CA TRP A 266 -12.87 -2.29 -11.30
C TRP A 266 -13.04 -2.65 -12.77
N ARG A 267 -14.09 -2.12 -13.38
CA ARG A 267 -14.40 -2.31 -14.78
C ARG A 267 -13.94 -1.10 -15.59
N LEU A 268 -13.16 -1.34 -16.64
CA LEU A 268 -12.74 -0.31 -17.58
C LEU A 268 -13.95 0.19 -18.38
N LEU A 269 -14.33 1.45 -18.17
CA LEU A 269 -15.43 2.09 -18.91
C LEU A 269 -14.93 2.71 -20.22
N PHE A 270 -13.78 3.39 -20.16
CA PHE A 270 -13.20 4.13 -21.28
C PHE A 270 -11.68 4.18 -21.17
N SER A 271 -11.03 4.24 -22.33
CA SER A 271 -9.58 4.42 -22.50
C SER A 271 -9.38 5.06 -23.87
N SER A 272 -8.64 6.15 -23.95
CA SER A 272 -8.35 6.83 -25.22
C SER A 272 -7.52 5.96 -26.17
N GLN A 273 -6.76 4.99 -25.64
CA GLN A 273 -5.99 4.03 -26.43
C GLN A 273 -6.90 2.98 -27.10
N LEU A 274 -7.95 2.52 -26.42
CA LEU A 274 -8.86 1.47 -26.92
C LEU A 274 -10.08 2.02 -27.67
N HIS A 275 -10.50 3.24 -27.32
CA HIS A 275 -11.76 3.82 -27.77
C HIS A 275 -11.56 5.12 -28.57
N GLY A 276 -10.32 5.60 -28.74
CA GLY A 276 -10.05 6.86 -29.43
C GLY A 276 -10.33 8.10 -28.56
N GLN A 277 -10.23 9.28 -29.17
CA GLN A 277 -10.23 10.56 -28.45
C GLN A 277 -11.56 11.33 -28.56
N SER A 278 -12.65 10.67 -28.97
CA SER A 278 -13.95 11.32 -29.13
C SER A 278 -14.61 11.59 -27.77
N PHE A 279 -14.85 12.87 -27.47
CA PHE A 279 -15.54 13.27 -26.24
C PHE A 279 -16.99 12.75 -26.19
N SER A 280 -17.69 12.69 -27.32
CA SER A 280 -19.04 12.12 -27.38
C SER A 280 -19.04 10.62 -27.05
N GLN A 281 -18.01 9.90 -27.49
CA GLN A 281 -17.83 8.48 -27.17
C GLN A 281 -17.46 8.26 -25.70
N LEU A 282 -16.63 9.13 -25.12
CA LEU A 282 -16.38 9.15 -23.68
C LEU A 282 -17.69 9.32 -22.92
N CYS A 283 -18.49 10.35 -23.23
CA CYS A 283 -19.78 10.61 -22.59
C CYS A 283 -20.68 9.36 -22.67
N GLY A 284 -20.88 8.80 -23.87
CA GLY A 284 -21.73 7.63 -24.05
C GLY A 284 -21.31 6.38 -23.27
N ARG A 285 -20.02 6.26 -22.89
CA ARG A 285 -19.50 5.12 -22.13
C ARG A 285 -19.50 5.33 -20.61
N ILE A 286 -19.42 6.56 -20.11
CA ILE A 286 -19.30 6.84 -18.67
C ILE A 286 -20.64 7.20 -18.01
N THR A 287 -21.62 7.67 -18.78
CA THR A 287 -22.93 8.07 -18.25
C THR A 287 -23.68 6.87 -17.67
N HIS A 288 -24.31 7.06 -16.51
CA HIS A 288 -25.12 6.04 -15.79
C HIS A 288 -24.37 4.75 -15.42
N GLN A 289 -23.04 4.79 -15.24
CA GLN A 289 -22.24 3.60 -14.89
C GLN A 289 -21.94 3.44 -13.38
N GLY A 290 -22.46 4.32 -12.53
CA GLY A 290 -22.13 4.37 -11.10
C GLY A 290 -20.85 5.17 -10.79
N PRO A 291 -20.34 5.07 -9.55
CA PRO A 291 -19.11 5.73 -9.12
C PRO A 291 -17.91 5.24 -9.94
N CYS A 292 -16.97 6.12 -10.26
CA CYS A 292 -15.82 5.75 -11.08
C CYS A 292 -14.57 6.59 -10.80
N LEU A 293 -13.41 6.02 -11.11
CA LEU A 293 -12.13 6.74 -11.14
C LEU A 293 -11.84 7.24 -12.56
N ALA A 294 -11.55 8.52 -12.69
CA ALA A 294 -10.97 9.10 -13.90
C ALA A 294 -9.46 9.25 -13.71
N ILE A 295 -8.66 8.73 -14.63
CA ILE A 295 -7.19 8.74 -14.57
C ILE A 295 -6.66 9.39 -15.85
N LEU A 296 -5.73 10.31 -15.69
CA LEU A 296 -5.07 11.03 -16.77
C LEU A 296 -3.56 10.92 -16.60
N GLU A 297 -2.86 10.85 -17.74
CA GLU A 297 -1.41 11.02 -17.84
C GLU A 297 -1.15 12.24 -18.74
N ASP A 298 -0.35 13.19 -18.29
CA ASP A 298 0.08 14.32 -19.12
C ASP A 298 1.34 13.99 -19.95
N HIS A 299 1.78 14.95 -20.76
CA HIS A 299 2.95 14.77 -21.62
C HIS A 299 4.27 14.67 -20.84
N ASP A 300 4.30 15.10 -19.58
CA ASP A 300 5.46 15.06 -18.70
C ASP A 300 5.47 13.76 -17.84
N GLY A 301 4.50 12.87 -18.03
CA GLY A 301 4.38 11.60 -17.30
C GLY A 301 3.78 11.75 -15.89
N HIS A 302 3.16 12.89 -15.58
CA HIS A 302 2.39 13.02 -14.35
C HIS A 302 1.09 12.24 -14.48
N VAL A 303 0.78 11.46 -13.46
CA VAL A 303 -0.43 10.63 -13.40
C VAL A 303 -1.29 11.14 -12.26
N PHE A 304 -2.50 11.59 -12.58
CA PHE A 304 -3.44 12.19 -11.64
C PHE A 304 -4.88 11.94 -12.08
N GLY A 305 -5.83 12.34 -11.26
CA GLY A 305 -7.22 12.08 -11.57
C GLY A 305 -8.18 12.47 -10.47
N GLY A 306 -9.37 11.89 -10.51
CA GLY A 306 -10.34 12.04 -9.45
C GLY A 306 -11.34 10.90 -9.39
N PHE A 307 -11.95 10.79 -8.22
CA PHE A 307 -13.04 9.87 -7.95
C PHE A 307 -14.37 10.61 -8.03
N ALA A 308 -15.26 10.12 -8.88
CA ALA A 308 -16.66 10.51 -8.96
C ALA A 308 -17.48 9.56 -8.07
N SER A 309 -18.15 10.11 -7.06
CA SER A 309 -18.90 9.32 -6.08
C SER A 309 -20.27 8.85 -6.56
N CYS A 310 -20.78 9.40 -7.67
CA CYS A 310 -22.04 9.01 -8.27
C CYS A 310 -21.91 8.82 -9.78
N SER A 311 -22.97 8.31 -10.43
CA SER A 311 -23.07 8.24 -11.88
C SER A 311 -22.88 9.61 -12.54
N TRP A 312 -22.21 9.62 -13.68
CA TRP A 312 -22.19 10.78 -14.57
C TRP A 312 -23.53 10.97 -15.27
N GLU A 313 -23.96 12.22 -15.41
CA GLU A 313 -25.13 12.64 -16.17
C GLU A 313 -24.73 13.83 -17.05
N VAL A 314 -25.22 13.89 -18.29
CA VAL A 314 -24.96 15.04 -19.16
C VAL A 314 -25.99 16.11 -18.86
N LYS A 315 -25.59 17.13 -18.10
CA LYS A 315 -26.47 18.26 -17.75
C LYS A 315 -25.67 19.53 -17.47
N PRO A 316 -26.27 20.72 -17.59
CA PRO A 316 -25.58 21.98 -17.38
C PRO A 316 -25.30 22.32 -15.89
N GLN A 317 -25.85 21.55 -14.95
CA GLN A 317 -25.66 21.76 -13.50
C GLN A 317 -24.52 20.89 -12.93
N PHE A 318 -23.90 21.37 -11.86
CA PHE A 318 -23.00 20.54 -11.04
C PHE A 318 -23.75 19.38 -10.39
N GLN A 319 -23.01 18.31 -10.10
CA GLN A 319 -23.51 17.08 -9.50
C GLN A 319 -22.44 16.47 -8.57
N GLY A 320 -22.75 15.31 -7.99
CA GLY A 320 -21.87 14.61 -7.04
C GLY A 320 -22.11 15.02 -5.59
N ASP A 321 -21.30 14.45 -4.70
CA ASP A 321 -21.32 14.74 -3.27
C ASP A 321 -19.89 14.92 -2.72
N ASN A 322 -19.83 15.19 -1.42
CA ASN A 322 -18.59 15.40 -0.69
C ASN A 322 -17.65 14.18 -0.59
N LYS A 323 -18.05 13.02 -1.13
CA LYS A 323 -17.17 11.84 -1.23
C LYS A 323 -16.29 11.89 -2.48
N CYS A 324 -16.49 12.87 -3.37
CA CYS A 324 -15.59 13.10 -4.49
C CYS A 324 -14.23 13.61 -3.99
N PHE A 325 -13.16 13.17 -4.64
CA PHE A 325 -11.82 13.63 -4.34
C PHE A 325 -10.95 13.65 -5.58
N LEU A 326 -9.96 14.54 -5.59
CA LEU A 326 -8.88 14.50 -6.57
C LEU A 326 -7.70 13.71 -6.01
N PHE A 327 -6.88 13.15 -6.88
CA PHE A 327 -5.69 12.43 -6.47
C PHE A 327 -4.53 12.67 -7.44
N SER A 328 -3.32 12.50 -6.92
CA SER A 328 -2.07 12.43 -7.67
C SER A 328 -1.42 11.07 -7.39
N ILE A 329 -0.77 10.49 -8.41
CA ILE A 329 -0.04 9.22 -8.34
C ILE A 329 1.43 9.41 -8.68
N ALA A 330 1.72 10.27 -9.67
CA ALA A 330 3.07 10.63 -10.08
C ALA A 330 3.18 12.15 -10.26
N PRO A 331 4.24 12.80 -9.73
CA PRO A 331 5.44 12.21 -9.15
C PRO A 331 5.30 11.83 -7.67
N CYS A 332 4.26 12.36 -7.01
CA CYS A 332 3.94 12.09 -5.61
C CYS A 332 2.50 11.58 -5.49
N MET A 333 2.28 10.65 -4.56
CA MET A 333 0.95 10.17 -4.20
C MET A 333 0.28 11.14 -3.23
N ALA A 334 -0.94 11.55 -3.53
CA ALA A 334 -1.73 12.40 -2.64
C ALA A 334 -3.22 12.28 -2.95
N VAL A 335 -4.06 12.50 -1.93
CA VAL A 335 -5.50 12.63 -2.06
C VAL A 335 -5.92 14.00 -1.57
N TYR A 336 -6.75 14.67 -2.35
CA TYR A 336 -7.30 15.99 -2.08
C TYR A 336 -8.80 15.87 -1.94
N MET A 337 -9.26 15.98 -0.69
CA MET A 337 -10.67 15.97 -0.34
C MET A 337 -11.29 17.35 -0.52
N HIS A 338 -12.61 17.38 -0.67
CA HIS A 338 -13.37 18.62 -0.69
C HIS A 338 -13.04 19.52 0.51
N THR A 339 -13.00 20.84 0.31
CA THR A 339 -12.79 21.81 1.39
C THR A 339 -14.08 22.29 2.04
N GLY A 340 -15.23 21.92 1.49
CA GLY A 340 -16.54 22.44 1.92
C GLY A 340 -16.80 23.90 1.50
N TYR A 341 -15.96 24.47 0.63
CA TYR A 341 -16.15 25.84 0.13
C TYR A 341 -17.40 25.98 -0.76
N ASN A 342 -17.67 24.98 -1.58
CA ASN A 342 -18.87 24.89 -2.40
C ASN A 342 -19.25 23.42 -2.63
N ASP A 343 -20.43 23.22 -3.22
CA ASP A 343 -20.98 21.90 -3.58
C ASP A 343 -20.78 21.57 -5.08
N HIS A 344 -19.76 22.16 -5.71
CA HIS A 344 -19.40 21.86 -7.09
C HIS A 344 -18.39 20.71 -7.11
N TYR A 345 -18.85 19.46 -7.16
CA TYR A 345 -17.95 18.29 -7.10
C TYR A 345 -17.64 17.72 -8.49
N MET A 346 -18.68 17.55 -9.30
CA MET A 346 -18.62 16.95 -10.62
C MET A 346 -19.37 17.81 -11.64
N TYR A 347 -18.86 17.88 -12.86
CA TYR A 347 -19.52 18.55 -13.98
C TYR A 347 -19.33 17.73 -15.25
N LEU A 348 -20.43 17.43 -15.96
CA LEU A 348 -20.37 16.84 -17.29
C LEU A 348 -21.45 17.47 -18.17
N ASN A 349 -21.01 18.14 -19.23
CA ASN A 349 -21.93 18.74 -20.18
C ASN A 349 -21.44 18.56 -21.62
N HIS A 350 -22.38 18.41 -22.54
CA HIS A 350 -22.11 18.16 -23.95
C HIS A 350 -23.23 18.70 -24.83
N GLY A 351 -22.89 19.16 -26.04
CA GLY A 351 -23.87 19.61 -27.04
C GLY A 351 -24.50 20.98 -26.79
N GLN A 352 -24.02 21.76 -25.81
CA GLN A 352 -24.57 23.08 -25.49
C GLN A 352 -23.85 24.20 -26.24
N GLN A 353 -24.58 25.23 -26.65
CA GLN A 353 -24.03 26.40 -27.35
C GLN A 353 -23.57 27.50 -26.41
N THR A 354 -24.30 27.71 -25.31
CA THR A 354 -24.13 28.86 -24.39
C THR A 354 -23.48 28.47 -23.07
N ILE A 355 -23.41 27.19 -22.75
CA ILE A 355 -22.87 26.66 -21.50
C ILE A 355 -21.62 25.82 -21.80
N PRO A 356 -20.55 25.88 -20.98
CA PRO A 356 -19.31 25.15 -21.25
C PRO A 356 -19.54 23.65 -21.41
N ASN A 357 -19.00 23.06 -22.47
CA ASN A 357 -18.98 21.60 -22.61
C ASN A 357 -17.68 21.06 -22.00
N GLY A 358 -17.72 19.86 -21.42
CA GLY A 358 -16.55 19.23 -20.85
C GLY A 358 -16.88 18.37 -19.65
N LEU A 359 -15.82 17.78 -19.09
CA LEU A 359 -15.84 17.00 -17.86
C LEU A 359 -14.93 17.68 -16.83
N MET A 360 -15.41 17.86 -15.61
CA MET A 360 -14.61 18.42 -14.52
C MET A 360 -14.88 17.66 -13.21
N LEU A 361 -13.80 17.42 -12.47
CA LEU A 361 -13.83 17.02 -11.07
C LEU A 361 -13.14 18.12 -10.26
N ILE A 362 -13.73 18.49 -9.14
CA ILE A 362 -13.27 19.62 -8.34
C ILE A 362 -13.05 19.13 -6.91
N SER A 363 -11.86 19.40 -6.39
CA SER A 363 -11.58 19.42 -4.96
C SER A 363 -11.22 20.84 -4.64
N GLY A 364 -12.04 21.54 -3.85
CA GLY A 364 -11.78 22.93 -3.51
C GLY A 364 -10.37 23.09 -2.96
N LYS A 365 -9.57 24.00 -3.53
CA LYS A 365 -8.31 24.42 -2.92
C LYS A 365 -8.04 25.86 -3.33
N ASP A 366 -8.50 26.79 -2.50
CA ASP A 366 -7.91 28.12 -2.41
C ASP A 366 -6.76 28.04 -1.40
N THR A 367 -5.52 28.11 -1.88
CA THR A 367 -4.36 28.68 -1.15
C THR A 367 -3.09 28.57 -2.00
N ALA A 368 -2.84 29.58 -2.82
CA ALA A 368 -1.51 30.16 -2.98
C ALA A 368 -1.70 31.63 -3.42
N ARG A 369 -1.43 32.57 -2.50
CA ARG A 369 -1.15 33.96 -2.91
C ARG A 369 0.03 33.92 -3.88
N PRO A 370 0.00 34.61 -5.03
CA PRO A 370 1.13 34.62 -5.93
C PRO A 370 2.29 35.41 -5.29
N SER A 371 3.38 34.73 -5.00
CA SER A 371 4.70 35.37 -4.86
C SER A 371 5.06 36.00 -6.22
N PRO A 372 5.51 37.25 -6.28
CA PRO A 372 5.86 37.88 -7.55
C PRO A 372 7.22 37.35 -8.03
N GLY A 373 7.20 36.31 -8.86
CA GLY A 373 8.40 35.80 -9.53
C GLY A 373 8.34 34.31 -9.89
N ALA A 374 7.92 34.02 -11.13
CA ALA A 374 7.99 32.75 -11.88
C ALA A 374 6.96 31.63 -11.57
N PRO A 375 6.67 30.75 -12.56
CA PRO A 375 6.11 31.00 -13.89
C PRO A 375 4.57 30.84 -13.89
N ARG A 376 3.89 31.42 -14.89
CA ARG A 376 2.43 31.42 -15.02
C ARG A 376 1.87 30.02 -15.32
N THR A 377 1.37 29.32 -14.31
CA THR A 377 0.58 28.08 -14.52
C THR A 377 -0.80 28.44 -15.03
N THR A 378 -1.07 28.07 -16.27
CA THR A 378 -2.36 28.26 -16.94
C THR A 378 -3.19 27.00 -16.70
N ALA A 379 -4.36 27.11 -16.06
CA ALA A 379 -5.38 26.07 -16.20
C ALA A 379 -5.88 26.13 -17.65
N ARG A 380 -5.38 25.25 -18.53
CA ARG A 380 -5.82 25.16 -19.92
C ARG A 380 -6.73 23.95 -20.11
N SER A 381 -7.86 24.25 -20.76
CA SER A 381 -8.91 23.36 -21.23
C SER A 381 -8.40 22.20 -22.10
N CYS A 382 -8.93 21.01 -21.88
CA CYS A 382 -9.13 20.05 -22.96
C CYS A 382 -10.53 20.24 -23.54
N LEU A 383 -10.67 21.20 -24.47
CA LEU A 383 -11.73 21.21 -25.47
C LEU A 383 -11.09 20.85 -26.81
N PRO A 384 -11.68 19.95 -27.62
CA PRO A 384 -11.20 19.73 -28.98
C PRO A 384 -11.46 21.00 -29.80
N ARG A 385 -10.40 21.58 -30.36
CA ARG A 385 -10.55 22.59 -31.43
C ARG A 385 -11.28 21.92 -32.59
N ARG A 386 -12.47 22.44 -32.94
CA ARG A 386 -13.02 22.30 -34.28
C ARG A 386 -12.06 22.99 -35.26
N THR A 387 -11.44 22.23 -36.14
CA THR A 387 -10.99 22.74 -37.43
C THR A 387 -12.06 22.38 -38.45
N SER A 388 -12.96 23.33 -38.72
CA SER A 388 -13.74 23.37 -39.96
C SER A 388 -13.16 24.48 -40.82
N GLY A 389 -12.61 24.10 -41.97
CA GLY A 389 -12.15 25.00 -43.02
C GLY A 389 -11.86 24.18 -44.27
N LEU A 390 -12.87 24.03 -45.13
CA LEU A 390 -12.71 23.58 -46.51
C LEU A 390 -11.75 24.50 -47.26
N THR A 391 -10.87 23.96 -48.10
CA THR A 391 -10.85 24.22 -49.56
C THR A 391 -9.75 23.40 -50.27
N ARG A 392 -10.21 22.72 -51.34
CA ARG A 392 -9.54 21.95 -52.40
C ARG A 392 -8.77 20.68 -52.02
#